data_AF-A0A958P6G0-F1
#
_entry.id   AF-A0A958P6G0-F1
#
_cell.length_a   1.000
_cell.length_b   1.000
_cell.length_c   1.000
_cell.angle_alpha   90.00
_cell.angle_beta   90.00
_cell.angle_gamma   90.00
#
_symmetry.space_group_name_H-M   'P 1'
#
loop_
_entity.id
_entity.type
_entity.pdbx_description
1 polymer ?
#
loop_
_entity_poly.entity_id
_entity_poly.type
_entity_poly.pdbx_seq_one_letter_code
_entity_poly.pdbx_strand_id
1 'polypeptide(L)'
;MTIAPSWPKVNKDQETIIEKTDFDSFLSENEQKDLLFEDYKRVIQAIQAITKLKAKPPRKTSNEKSKAAILNDLEKSISNLDRRQSKAVIETVEGIQRIRGLAGSGKTIVLALKVAYLHSKFPDWNIGVAYYTRSLKNQFIDLITKFTIEHKNEEPDWSKVKIQQAWGSSKDNGFYYEFCKTNNVEYLDYDTAKNRFGSNANFIDVLSQKAISEAKSTNEIYDAILIDEAQDFTESFLKLCYSLLKPASKNNPKNKRLIYAYDELQKLNDSNSLGNPLDIFPGIDFLDQKNKPQHDIILEKCYRNSAPVLVTAHALGFGIYREEQLVTMFRDKELWTDVGYKIDEGRLE
;
A
#
# COMPACT_ATOMS: atom_id res chain seq x y z
N MET A 1 1.16 34.05 5.16
CA MET A 1 -0.08 33.66 4.44
C MET A 1 -0.96 32.75 5.30
N THR A 2 -2.12 33.26 5.70
CA THR A 2 -3.10 32.54 6.54
C THR A 2 -4.41 32.41 5.74
N ILE A 3 -4.89 31.19 5.51
CA ILE A 3 -6.18 30.96 4.84
C ILE A 3 -7.26 30.83 5.92
N ALA A 4 -8.18 31.80 5.97
CA ALA A 4 -9.17 31.90 7.04
C ALA A 4 -10.54 32.34 6.48
N PRO A 5 -11.26 31.46 5.76
CA PRO A 5 -12.50 31.79 5.06
C PRO A 5 -13.67 32.16 5.98
N SER A 6 -13.59 31.78 7.26
CA SER A 6 -14.58 32.11 8.29
C SER A 6 -14.23 33.38 9.09
N TRP A 7 -13.14 34.07 8.74
CA TRP A 7 -12.65 35.23 9.50
C TRP A 7 -13.42 36.50 9.14
N PRO A 8 -13.75 37.37 10.12
CA PRO A 8 -14.42 38.64 9.81
C PRO A 8 -13.54 39.52 8.92
N LYS A 9 -14.10 40.02 7.81
CA LYS A 9 -13.39 40.90 6.85
C LYS A 9 -12.79 42.15 7.50
N VAL A 10 -13.40 42.62 8.59
CA VAL A 10 -12.95 43.79 9.36
C VAL A 10 -11.54 43.60 9.93
N ASN A 11 -11.11 42.35 10.15
CA ASN A 11 -9.81 41.99 10.70
C ASN A 11 -8.87 41.41 9.64
N LYS A 12 -9.12 41.67 8.35
CA LYS A 12 -8.27 41.19 7.26
C LYS A 12 -6.95 41.99 7.24
N ASP A 13 -5.83 41.30 7.41
CA ASP A 13 -4.50 41.85 7.15
C ASP A 13 -4.03 41.50 5.72
N GLN A 14 -2.87 42.04 5.31
CA GLN A 14 -2.31 41.83 3.97
C GLN A 14 -1.93 40.36 3.69
N GLU A 15 -1.77 39.54 4.71
CA GLU A 15 -1.35 38.14 4.55
C GLU A 15 -2.50 37.13 4.69
N THR A 16 -3.72 37.60 4.95
CA THR A 16 -4.89 36.76 5.21
C THR A 16 -5.81 36.65 3.98
N ILE A 17 -6.03 35.43 3.54
CA ILE A 17 -6.92 35.08 2.43
C ILE A 17 -8.26 34.64 3.01
N ILE A 18 -9.30 35.45 2.79
CA ILE A 18 -10.66 35.19 3.31
C ILE A 18 -11.58 34.79 2.16
N GLU A 19 -11.46 35.44 1.00
CA GLU A 19 -12.30 35.19 -0.17
C GLU A 19 -11.49 34.83 -1.42
N LYS A 20 -12.18 34.27 -2.42
CA LYS A 20 -11.57 33.86 -3.70
C LYS A 20 -10.78 34.99 -4.36
N THR A 21 -11.30 36.21 -4.33
CA THR A 21 -10.63 37.41 -4.86
C THR A 21 -9.28 37.67 -4.20
N ASP A 22 -9.16 37.37 -2.91
CA ASP A 22 -7.90 37.57 -2.17
C ASP A 22 -6.86 36.55 -2.62
N PHE A 23 -7.31 35.34 -2.91
CA PHE A 23 -6.48 34.26 -3.42
C PHE A 23 -6.02 34.55 -4.85
N ASP A 24 -6.93 35.03 -5.71
CA ASP A 24 -6.62 35.40 -7.09
C ASP A 24 -5.62 36.58 -7.13
N SER A 25 -5.81 37.61 -6.28
CA SER A 25 -4.85 38.71 -6.14
C SER A 25 -3.48 38.22 -5.64
N PHE A 26 -3.46 37.39 -4.60
CA PHE A 26 -2.21 36.83 -4.06
C PHE A 26 -1.45 36.03 -5.14
N LEU A 27 -2.14 35.21 -5.93
CA LEU A 27 -1.53 34.46 -7.02
C LEU A 27 -0.94 35.37 -8.10
N SER A 28 -1.67 36.44 -8.48
CA SER A 28 -1.20 37.39 -9.49
C SER A 28 0.01 38.20 -9.02
N GLU A 29 0.07 38.57 -7.73
CA GLU A 29 1.20 39.30 -7.15
C GLU A 29 2.44 38.43 -6.94
N ASN A 30 2.26 37.12 -6.84
CA ASN A 30 3.33 36.14 -6.60
C ASN A 30 3.58 35.22 -7.80
N GLU A 31 3.17 35.63 -9.00
CA GLU A 31 3.37 34.85 -10.22
C GLU A 31 4.87 34.85 -10.62
N GLN A 32 5.58 33.76 -10.30
CA GLN A 32 6.95 33.53 -10.77
C GLN A 32 6.93 32.87 -12.15
N LYS A 33 7.51 33.56 -13.15
CA LYS A 33 7.61 33.08 -14.53
C LYS A 33 8.61 31.93 -14.73
N ASP A 34 9.66 31.89 -13.91
CA ASP A 34 10.72 30.88 -13.98
C ASP A 34 10.83 30.13 -12.65
N LEU A 35 10.25 28.93 -12.59
CA LEU A 35 10.39 28.04 -11.44
C LEU A 35 11.82 27.47 -11.39
N LEU A 36 12.56 27.78 -10.33
CA LEU A 36 13.87 27.14 -10.11
C LEU A 36 13.66 25.70 -9.62
N PHE A 37 14.69 24.85 -9.79
CA PHE A 37 14.66 23.46 -9.29
C PHE A 37 14.37 23.38 -7.78
N GLU A 38 14.83 24.36 -7.00
CA GLU A 38 14.58 24.44 -5.56
C GLU A 38 13.10 24.77 -5.25
N ASP A 39 12.42 25.53 -6.10
CA ASP A 39 11.00 25.85 -5.94
C ASP A 39 10.13 24.64 -6.29
N TYR A 40 10.50 23.88 -7.33
CA TYR A 40 9.89 22.58 -7.62
C TYR A 40 10.01 21.62 -6.43
N LYS A 41 11.18 21.60 -5.78
CA LYS A 41 11.42 20.79 -4.57
C LYS A 41 10.58 21.27 -3.39
N ARG A 42 10.39 22.59 -3.21
CA ARG A 42 9.50 23.16 -2.18
C ARG A 42 8.03 22.82 -2.44
N VAL A 43 7.58 22.89 -3.68
CA VAL A 43 6.21 22.48 -4.08
C VAL A 43 6.01 20.99 -3.84
N ILE A 44 6.96 20.15 -4.24
CA ILE A 44 6.94 18.72 -3.92
C ILE A 44 6.88 18.50 -2.41
N GLN A 45 7.69 19.21 -1.62
CA GLN A 45 7.67 19.08 -0.16
C GLN A 45 6.33 19.52 0.44
N ALA A 46 5.72 20.59 -0.07
CA ALA A 46 4.40 21.05 0.36
C ALA A 46 3.31 20.01 0.03
N ILE A 47 3.37 19.39 -1.15
CA ILE A 47 2.48 18.30 -1.55
C ILE A 47 2.74 17.03 -0.71
N GLN A 48 4.00 16.73 -0.40
CA GLN A 48 4.38 15.58 0.44
C GLN A 48 4.06 15.80 1.93
N ALA A 49 3.95 17.06 2.36
CA ALA A 49 3.57 17.43 3.72
C ALA A 49 2.08 17.20 4.03
N ILE A 50 1.29 16.71 3.07
CA ILE A 50 -0.13 16.38 3.23
C ILE A 50 -0.36 15.30 4.32
N THR A 51 0.68 14.56 4.72
CA THR A 51 0.59 13.57 5.80
C THR A 51 1.73 13.73 6.78
N LYS A 52 1.47 14.36 7.94
CA LYS A 52 2.41 14.37 9.06
C LYS A 52 2.00 13.29 10.03
N LEU A 53 2.69 12.15 9.98
CA LEU A 53 2.61 11.16 11.05
C LEU A 53 2.97 11.85 12.37
N LYS A 54 1.99 12.02 13.27
CA LYS A 54 2.13 12.66 14.60
C LYS A 54 3.52 12.39 15.20
N ALA A 55 4.39 13.39 15.16
CA ALA A 55 5.74 13.27 15.70
C ALA A 55 5.66 13.19 17.22
N LYS A 56 6.45 12.31 17.84
CA LYS A 56 6.64 12.35 19.30
C LYS A 56 7.25 13.71 19.67
N PRO A 57 6.91 14.27 20.86
CA PRO A 57 7.55 15.49 21.32
C PRO A 57 9.08 15.28 21.34
N PRO A 58 9.86 16.26 20.86
CA PRO A 58 11.30 16.12 20.72
C PRO A 58 11.94 15.86 22.09
N ARG A 59 12.95 15.01 22.12
CA ARG A 59 13.71 14.73 23.35
C ARG A 59 14.44 16.01 23.77
N LYS A 60 14.54 16.26 25.08
CA LYS A 60 15.35 17.36 25.60
C LYS A 60 16.81 17.16 25.16
N THR A 61 17.36 18.15 24.48
CA THR A 61 18.74 18.15 24.00
C THR A 61 19.62 18.96 24.95
N SER A 62 20.78 18.43 25.34
CA SER A 62 21.77 19.22 26.07
C SER A 62 22.58 20.10 25.13
N ASN A 63 23.07 19.54 24.01
CA ASN A 63 23.85 20.22 22.96
C ASN A 63 23.48 19.66 21.56
N GLU A 64 23.82 20.38 20.48
CA GLU A 64 23.52 20.00 19.08
C GLU A 64 24.16 18.67 18.62
N LYS A 65 25.28 18.26 19.22
CA LYS A 65 25.93 16.96 18.94
C LYS A 65 25.49 15.83 19.87
N SER A 66 24.54 16.10 20.77
CA SER A 66 24.09 15.08 21.71
C SER A 66 23.37 13.94 20.97
N LYS A 67 23.42 12.73 21.52
CA LYS A 67 22.66 11.59 20.98
C LYS A 67 21.17 11.91 20.84
N ALA A 68 20.62 12.73 21.75
CA ALA A 68 19.24 13.20 21.69
C ALA A 68 18.99 14.14 20.50
N ALA A 69 19.92 15.06 20.19
CA ALA A 69 19.82 15.94 19.03
C ALA A 69 19.91 15.15 17.71
N ILE A 70 20.87 14.22 17.62
CA ILE A 70 21.00 13.31 16.47
C ILE A 70 19.71 12.51 16.29
N LEU A 71 19.13 11.95 17.37
CA LEU A 71 17.89 11.19 17.27
C LEU A 71 16.69 12.04 16.87
N ASN A 72 16.61 13.29 17.36
CA ASN A 72 15.55 14.22 16.98
C ASN A 72 15.65 14.62 15.50
N ASP A 73 16.86 14.85 14.97
CA ASP A 73 17.06 15.15 13.55
C ASP A 73 16.77 13.93 12.67
N LEU A 74 17.13 12.73 13.14
CA LEU A 74 16.79 11.47 12.47
C LEU A 74 15.26 11.27 12.47
N GLU A 75 14.57 11.50 13.59
CA GLU A 75 13.10 11.46 13.65
C GLU A 75 12.42 12.52 12.77
N LYS A 76 12.95 13.74 12.70
CA LYS A 76 12.48 14.77 11.76
C LYS A 76 12.66 14.36 10.30
N SER A 77 13.74 13.65 9.98
CA SER A 77 13.97 13.11 8.63
C SER A 77 13.04 11.93 8.29
N ILE A 78 12.54 11.21 9.30
CA ILE A 78 11.62 10.07 9.18
C ILE A 78 10.15 10.51 9.22
N SER A 79 9.82 11.62 9.88
CA SER A 79 8.43 12.02 10.15
C SER A 79 7.61 12.36 8.91
N ASN A 80 8.28 12.61 7.78
CA ASN A 80 7.66 12.80 6.48
C ASN A 80 7.78 11.50 5.69
N LEU A 81 6.70 11.08 5.03
CA LEU A 81 6.77 9.96 4.09
C LEU A 81 7.86 10.23 3.06
N ASP A 82 8.71 9.25 2.84
CA ASP A 82 9.70 9.37 1.78
C ASP A 82 9.02 9.50 0.42
N ARG A 83 9.72 10.10 -0.56
CA ARG A 83 9.17 10.39 -1.89
C ARG A 83 8.49 9.17 -2.52
N ARG A 84 9.05 7.97 -2.36
CA ARG A 84 8.48 6.73 -2.91
C ARG A 84 7.22 6.26 -2.18
N GLN A 85 7.15 6.42 -0.86
CA GLN A 85 5.92 6.12 -0.10
C GLN A 85 4.79 7.08 -0.48
N SER A 86 5.10 8.37 -0.60
CA SER A 86 4.13 9.37 -1.08
C SER A 86 3.65 9.04 -2.51
N LYS A 87 4.58 8.66 -3.40
CA LYS A 87 4.28 8.20 -4.75
C LYS A 87 3.34 7.00 -4.73
N ALA A 88 3.62 5.99 -3.89
CA ALA A 88 2.80 4.79 -3.74
C ALA A 88 1.37 5.09 -3.27
N VAL A 89 1.17 6.12 -2.43
CA VAL A 89 -0.15 6.55 -1.99
C VAL A 89 -0.90 7.28 -3.11
N ILE A 90 -0.26 8.25 -3.75
CA ILE A 90 -0.92 9.17 -4.69
C ILE A 90 -1.16 8.52 -6.06
N GLU A 91 -0.19 7.75 -6.57
CA GLU A 91 -0.28 7.14 -7.88
C GLU A 91 -1.33 6.04 -7.88
N THR A 92 -2.43 6.31 -8.58
CA THR A 92 -3.53 5.36 -8.76
C THR A 92 -3.53 4.94 -10.22
N VAL A 93 -3.22 3.67 -10.47
CA VAL A 93 -3.29 3.06 -11.79
C VAL A 93 -4.70 2.55 -12.07
N GLU A 94 -5.10 2.57 -13.34
CA GLU A 94 -6.31 1.87 -13.81
C GLU A 94 -5.98 0.40 -14.08
N GLY A 95 -5.51 -0.32 -13.07
CA GLY A 95 -5.03 -1.70 -13.20
C GLY A 95 -4.42 -2.22 -11.91
N ILE A 96 -3.65 -3.30 -12.02
CA ILE A 96 -2.97 -3.90 -10.88
C ILE A 96 -1.80 -3.02 -10.43
N GLN A 97 -1.64 -2.84 -9.13
CA GLN A 97 -0.49 -2.15 -8.56
C GLN A 97 0.18 -2.99 -7.48
N ARG A 98 1.48 -3.22 -7.65
CA ARG A 98 2.35 -3.90 -6.70
C ARG A 98 3.18 -2.88 -5.93
N ILE A 99 3.17 -2.98 -4.60
CA ILE A 99 4.01 -2.18 -3.71
C ILE A 99 4.98 -3.13 -3.01
N ARG A 100 6.23 -3.16 -3.47
CA ARG A 100 7.30 -4.02 -2.93
C ARG A 100 8.10 -3.31 -1.86
N GLY A 101 8.64 -4.05 -0.92
CA GLY A 101 9.62 -3.50 0.02
C GLY A 101 9.95 -4.49 1.12
N LEU A 102 11.14 -4.34 1.72
CA LEU A 102 11.58 -5.23 2.79
C LEU A 102 10.72 -5.11 4.05
N ALA A 103 10.91 -6.05 4.98
CA ALA A 103 10.35 -6.01 6.31
C ALA A 103 10.66 -4.66 6.97
N GLY A 104 9.62 -3.96 7.44
CA GLY A 104 9.78 -2.66 8.09
C GLY A 104 9.93 -1.46 7.15
N SER A 105 9.66 -1.61 5.85
CA SER A 105 9.59 -0.49 4.88
C SER A 105 8.29 0.34 4.95
N GLY A 106 7.33 -0.06 5.80
CA GLY A 106 6.08 0.67 6.00
C GLY A 106 4.95 0.31 5.03
N LYS A 107 5.00 -0.86 4.36
CA LYS A 107 3.96 -1.38 3.45
C LYS A 107 2.53 -1.23 3.99
N THR A 108 2.25 -1.74 5.19
CA THR A 108 0.93 -1.62 5.85
C THR A 108 0.49 -0.15 6.04
N ILE A 109 1.42 0.74 6.42
CA ILE A 109 1.14 2.18 6.59
C ILE A 109 0.79 2.81 5.23
N VAL A 110 1.57 2.49 4.19
CA VAL A 110 1.34 2.96 2.82
C VAL A 110 -0.02 2.49 2.30
N LEU A 111 -0.41 1.23 2.54
CA LEU A 111 -1.73 0.73 2.17
C LEU A 111 -2.85 1.45 2.92
N ALA A 112 -2.74 1.62 4.24
CA ALA A 112 -3.75 2.32 5.03
C ALA A 112 -3.91 3.79 4.60
N LEU A 113 -2.79 4.47 4.31
CA LEU A 113 -2.80 5.83 3.74
C LEU A 113 -3.48 5.85 2.37
N LYS A 114 -3.20 4.85 1.53
CA LYS A 114 -3.82 4.74 0.21
C LYS A 114 -5.33 4.52 0.31
N VAL A 115 -5.80 3.67 1.23
CA VAL A 115 -7.25 3.51 1.51
C VAL A 115 -7.87 4.85 1.90
N ALA A 116 -7.26 5.55 2.87
CA ALA A 116 -7.76 6.85 3.32
C ALA A 116 -7.76 7.88 2.18
N TYR A 117 -6.73 7.91 1.33
CA TYR A 117 -6.65 8.78 0.15
C TYR A 117 -7.73 8.44 -0.89
N LEU A 118 -7.90 7.16 -1.23
CA LEU A 118 -8.91 6.72 -2.21
C LEU A 118 -10.33 6.97 -1.72
N HIS A 119 -10.64 6.66 -0.46
CA HIS A 119 -11.92 6.99 0.17
C HIS A 119 -12.13 8.50 0.26
N SER A 120 -11.03 9.25 0.42
CA SER A 120 -11.10 10.71 0.45
C SER A 120 -11.50 11.28 -0.90
N LYS A 121 -10.85 10.79 -1.96
CA LYS A 121 -11.01 11.25 -3.34
C LYS A 121 -12.27 10.72 -4.02
N PHE A 122 -12.69 9.51 -3.67
CA PHE A 122 -13.82 8.80 -4.27
C PHE A 122 -14.76 8.28 -3.16
N PRO A 123 -15.59 9.14 -2.56
CA PRO A 123 -16.42 8.76 -1.41
C PRO A 123 -17.43 7.64 -1.70
N ASP A 124 -17.84 7.49 -2.95
CA ASP A 124 -18.81 6.48 -3.37
C ASP A 124 -18.22 5.09 -3.59
N TRP A 125 -16.89 4.99 -3.69
CA TRP A 125 -16.21 3.73 -4.01
C TRP A 125 -16.35 2.72 -2.87
N ASN A 126 -16.66 1.48 -3.23
CA ASN A 126 -16.53 0.36 -2.32
C ASN A 126 -15.06 -0.11 -2.33
N ILE A 127 -14.37 0.03 -1.21
CA ILE A 127 -12.95 -0.32 -1.07
C ILE A 127 -12.82 -1.53 -0.13
N GLY A 128 -12.23 -2.61 -0.63
CA GLY A 128 -11.89 -3.79 0.16
C GLY A 128 -10.45 -3.73 0.67
N VAL A 129 -10.21 -4.19 1.90
CA VAL A 129 -8.86 -4.38 2.46
C VAL A 129 -8.75 -5.80 2.98
N ALA A 130 -7.87 -6.60 2.37
CA ALA A 130 -7.54 -7.95 2.80
C ALA A 130 -6.28 -7.97 3.65
N TYR A 131 -6.32 -8.76 4.72
CA TYR A 131 -5.18 -8.98 5.62
C TYR A 131 -5.13 -10.46 6.03
N TYR A 132 -3.93 -10.96 6.33
CA TYR A 132 -3.74 -12.37 6.67
C TYR A 132 -4.03 -12.66 8.16
N THR A 133 -3.46 -11.87 9.07
CA THR A 133 -3.57 -12.13 10.53
C THR A 133 -4.62 -11.27 11.21
N ARG A 134 -5.46 -11.86 12.07
CA ARG A 134 -6.55 -11.17 12.79
C ARG A 134 -6.10 -9.94 13.60
N SER A 135 -4.86 -9.94 14.10
CA SER A 135 -4.28 -8.82 14.83
C SER A 135 -4.15 -7.54 14.00
N LEU A 136 -4.08 -7.65 12.67
CA LEU A 136 -3.93 -6.49 11.78
C LEU A 136 -5.23 -5.72 11.55
N LYS A 137 -6.41 -6.33 11.82
CA LYS A 137 -7.72 -5.68 11.56
C LYS A 137 -7.84 -4.35 12.30
N ASN A 138 -7.64 -4.37 13.62
CA ASN A 138 -7.75 -3.17 14.45
C ASN A 138 -6.67 -2.14 14.09
N GLN A 139 -5.47 -2.60 13.76
CA GLN A 139 -4.41 -1.71 13.30
C GLN A 139 -4.80 -0.97 12.00
N PHE A 140 -5.41 -1.66 11.04
CA PHE A 140 -5.92 -1.02 9.82
C PHE A 140 -7.04 -0.03 10.14
N ILE A 141 -7.98 -0.40 11.02
CA ILE A 141 -9.07 0.50 11.46
C ILE A 141 -8.46 1.79 12.04
N ASP A 142 -7.54 1.67 12.99
CA ASP A 142 -6.92 2.81 13.68
C ASP A 142 -6.15 3.70 12.70
N LEU A 143 -5.35 3.10 11.81
CA LEU A 143 -4.56 3.84 10.81
C LEU A 143 -5.46 4.56 9.82
N ILE A 144 -6.43 3.86 9.22
CA ILE A 144 -7.35 4.45 8.23
C ILE A 144 -8.18 5.56 8.86
N THR A 145 -8.67 5.36 10.09
CA THR A 145 -9.41 6.39 10.84
C THR A 145 -8.57 7.64 11.00
N LYS A 146 -7.36 7.48 11.54
CA LYS A 146 -6.44 8.58 11.77
C LYS A 146 -6.13 9.34 10.48
N PHE A 147 -5.80 8.63 9.41
CA PHE A 147 -5.45 9.27 8.13
C PHE A 147 -6.64 9.92 7.44
N THR A 148 -7.83 9.34 7.57
CA THR A 148 -9.05 9.94 7.00
C THR A 148 -9.40 11.22 7.73
N ILE A 149 -9.33 11.24 9.07
CA ILE A 149 -9.52 12.46 9.86
C ILE A 149 -8.48 13.52 9.50
N GLU A 150 -7.22 13.13 9.32
CA GLU A 150 -6.16 14.08 8.94
C GLU A 150 -6.39 14.71 7.55
N HIS A 151 -6.96 13.96 6.59
CA HIS A 151 -7.24 14.46 5.24
C HIS A 151 -8.57 15.20 5.09
N LYS A 152 -9.63 14.74 5.78
CA LYS A 152 -11.02 15.21 5.61
C LYS A 152 -11.60 15.93 6.83
N ASN A 153 -10.94 15.88 7.98
CA ASN A 153 -11.52 16.25 9.29
C ASN A 153 -12.81 15.50 9.65
N GLU A 154 -13.00 14.30 9.08
CA GLU A 154 -14.16 13.44 9.28
C GLU A 154 -13.73 11.98 9.46
N GLU A 155 -14.56 11.18 10.13
CA GLU A 155 -14.34 9.74 10.23
C GLU A 155 -14.58 9.04 8.88
N PRO A 156 -13.89 7.91 8.61
CA PRO A 156 -14.14 7.11 7.41
C PRO A 156 -15.54 6.50 7.42
N ASP A 157 -16.11 6.38 6.23
CA ASP A 157 -17.39 5.69 6.04
C ASP A 157 -17.13 4.19 5.94
N TRP A 158 -17.35 3.51 7.07
CA TRP A 158 -17.17 2.06 7.18
C TRP A 158 -18.20 1.24 6.39
N SER A 159 -19.24 1.86 5.82
CA SER A 159 -20.11 1.19 4.85
C SER A 159 -19.44 1.03 3.48
N LYS A 160 -18.48 1.91 3.16
CA LYS A 160 -17.71 1.93 1.91
C LYS A 160 -16.36 1.24 2.03
N VAL A 161 -15.72 1.32 3.18
CA VAL A 161 -14.43 0.67 3.44
C VAL A 161 -14.63 -0.63 4.23
N LYS A 162 -14.36 -1.76 3.59
CA LYS A 162 -14.52 -3.11 4.18
C LYS A 162 -13.17 -3.75 4.45
N ILE A 163 -12.80 -3.88 5.72
CA ILE A 163 -11.57 -4.55 6.17
C ILE A 163 -11.92 -6.00 6.56
N GLN A 164 -11.47 -6.96 5.76
CA GLN A 164 -11.93 -8.34 5.80
C GLN A 164 -10.78 -9.35 5.74
N GLN A 165 -10.98 -10.50 6.40
CA GLN A 165 -10.08 -11.65 6.30
C GLN A 165 -10.37 -12.50 5.05
N ALA A 166 -9.50 -13.47 4.75
CA ALA A 166 -9.64 -14.31 3.56
C ALA A 166 -10.93 -15.15 3.55
N TRP A 167 -11.14 -15.94 4.61
CA TRP A 167 -12.21 -16.95 4.66
C TRP A 167 -13.57 -16.32 5.04
N GLY A 168 -13.65 -15.74 6.23
CA GLY A 168 -14.87 -15.16 6.75
C GLY A 168 -15.93 -16.16 7.21
N SER A 169 -17.06 -15.63 7.64
CA SER A 169 -18.27 -16.35 8.04
C SER A 169 -19.47 -15.40 7.99
N SER A 170 -20.67 -15.89 8.31
CA SER A 170 -21.87 -15.05 8.44
C SER A 170 -21.81 -14.03 9.58
N LYS A 171 -20.96 -14.24 10.60
CA LYS A 171 -20.79 -13.32 11.74
C LYS A 171 -19.69 -12.29 11.52
N ASP A 172 -18.63 -12.69 10.81
CA ASP A 172 -17.47 -11.85 10.50
C ASP A 172 -17.10 -12.09 9.03
N ASN A 173 -17.56 -11.20 8.16
CA ASN A 173 -17.43 -11.35 6.72
C ASN A 173 -15.96 -11.47 6.29
N GLY A 174 -15.75 -12.23 5.23
CA GLY A 174 -14.46 -12.39 4.56
C GLY A 174 -14.68 -12.44 3.05
N PHE A 175 -13.61 -12.24 2.29
CA PHE A 175 -13.70 -12.16 0.82
C PHE A 175 -14.28 -13.43 0.20
N TYR A 176 -13.86 -14.62 0.66
CA TYR A 176 -14.42 -15.88 0.19
C TYR A 176 -15.91 -16.02 0.52
N TYR A 177 -16.31 -15.76 1.76
CA TYR A 177 -17.72 -15.77 2.15
C TYR A 177 -18.56 -14.76 1.33
N GLU A 178 -18.07 -13.54 1.14
CA GLU A 178 -18.74 -12.51 0.36
C GLU A 178 -18.85 -12.89 -1.12
N PHE A 179 -17.81 -13.50 -1.70
CA PHE A 179 -17.85 -14.06 -3.04
C PHE A 179 -18.93 -15.13 -3.17
N CYS A 180 -18.96 -16.12 -2.26
CA CYS A 180 -19.97 -17.17 -2.30
C CYS A 180 -21.39 -16.62 -2.21
N LYS A 181 -21.61 -15.70 -1.26
CA LYS A 181 -22.92 -15.05 -1.06
C LYS A 181 -23.36 -14.25 -2.27
N THR A 182 -22.46 -13.47 -2.87
CA THR A 182 -22.81 -12.56 -3.98
C THR A 182 -23.00 -13.33 -5.29
N ASN A 183 -22.28 -14.42 -5.49
CA ASN A 183 -22.32 -15.20 -6.74
C ASN A 183 -23.20 -16.46 -6.67
N ASN A 184 -23.97 -16.61 -5.58
CA ASN A 184 -24.83 -17.76 -5.33
C ASN A 184 -24.10 -19.11 -5.44
N VAL A 185 -22.91 -19.17 -4.86
CA VAL A 185 -22.06 -20.36 -4.78
C VAL A 185 -22.15 -20.95 -3.37
N GLU A 186 -22.08 -22.27 -3.25
CA GLU A 186 -22.08 -22.97 -1.96
C GLU A 186 -20.89 -22.53 -1.11
N TYR A 187 -21.16 -21.87 0.01
CA TYR A 187 -20.15 -21.57 1.01
C TYR A 187 -19.83 -22.81 1.85
N LEU A 188 -18.54 -23.09 2.02
CA LEU A 188 -18.04 -24.15 2.91
C LEU A 188 -17.28 -23.53 4.09
N ASP A 189 -17.70 -23.86 5.31
CA ASP A 189 -16.95 -23.51 6.52
C ASP A 189 -15.75 -24.44 6.72
N TYR A 190 -14.96 -24.16 7.76
CA TYR A 190 -13.73 -24.89 8.05
C TYR A 190 -13.97 -26.38 8.27
N ASP A 191 -14.98 -26.74 9.08
CA ASP A 191 -15.25 -28.14 9.42
C ASP A 191 -15.72 -28.92 8.20
N THR A 192 -16.58 -28.32 7.38
CA THR A 192 -17.05 -28.92 6.13
C THR A 192 -15.91 -29.08 5.12
N ALA A 193 -15.05 -28.07 4.98
CA ALA A 193 -13.88 -28.13 4.10
C ALA A 193 -12.90 -29.22 4.55
N LYS A 194 -12.62 -29.30 5.85
CA LYS A 194 -11.76 -30.34 6.44
C LYS A 194 -12.30 -31.74 6.19
N ASN A 195 -13.60 -31.95 6.36
CA ASN A 195 -14.24 -33.24 6.12
C ASN A 195 -14.23 -33.63 4.63
N ARG A 196 -14.32 -32.65 3.72
CA ARG A 196 -14.40 -32.90 2.27
C ARG A 196 -13.03 -33.06 1.60
N PHE A 197 -12.03 -32.31 2.04
CA PHE A 197 -10.71 -32.21 1.38
C PHE A 197 -9.54 -32.75 2.22
N GLY A 198 -9.79 -33.16 3.47
CA GLY A 198 -8.77 -33.66 4.38
C GLY A 198 -7.99 -32.53 5.10
N SER A 199 -7.29 -32.86 6.19
CA SER A 199 -6.69 -31.88 7.10
C SER A 199 -5.46 -31.13 6.58
N ASN A 200 -4.83 -31.61 5.51
CA ASN A 200 -3.53 -31.10 5.05
C ASN A 200 -3.65 -30.16 3.83
N ALA A 201 -4.87 -29.91 3.34
CA ALA A 201 -5.09 -29.02 2.22
C ALA A 201 -4.95 -27.56 2.63
N ASN A 202 -4.40 -26.73 1.74
CA ASN A 202 -4.54 -25.28 1.86
C ASN A 202 -6.00 -24.92 1.51
N PHE A 203 -6.87 -24.92 2.52
CA PHE A 203 -8.31 -24.79 2.30
C PHE A 203 -8.68 -23.52 1.56
N ILE A 204 -8.07 -22.37 1.88
CA ILE A 204 -8.43 -21.12 1.18
C ILE A 204 -8.12 -21.20 -0.31
N ASP A 205 -7.08 -21.93 -0.70
CA ASP A 205 -6.73 -22.14 -2.09
C ASP A 205 -7.78 -22.99 -2.82
N VAL A 206 -8.05 -24.19 -2.29
CA VAL A 206 -9.01 -25.15 -2.86
C VAL A 206 -10.41 -24.54 -2.94
N LEU A 207 -10.83 -23.85 -1.87
CA LEU A 207 -12.13 -23.21 -1.81
C LEU A 207 -12.25 -22.04 -2.77
N SER A 208 -11.19 -21.23 -2.93
CA SER A 208 -11.20 -20.13 -3.89
C SER A 208 -11.29 -20.66 -5.33
N GLN A 209 -10.53 -21.70 -5.68
CA GLN A 209 -10.60 -22.35 -7.00
C GLN A 209 -11.99 -22.91 -7.27
N LYS A 210 -12.53 -23.69 -6.32
CA LYS A 210 -13.89 -24.25 -6.42
C LYS A 210 -14.91 -23.15 -6.64
N ALA A 211 -14.88 -22.10 -5.81
CA ALA A 211 -15.88 -21.06 -5.88
C ALA A 211 -15.86 -20.29 -7.21
N ILE A 212 -14.67 -19.95 -7.72
CA ILE A 212 -14.51 -19.32 -9.04
C ILE A 212 -15.07 -20.24 -10.13
N SER A 213 -14.82 -21.56 -10.06
CA SER A 213 -15.27 -22.52 -11.07
C SER A 213 -16.79 -22.75 -11.09
N GLU A 214 -17.46 -22.64 -9.92
CA GLU A 214 -18.91 -22.85 -9.79
C GLU A 214 -19.72 -21.58 -10.06
N ALA A 215 -19.09 -20.41 -10.01
CA ALA A 215 -19.74 -19.13 -10.28
C ALA A 215 -20.14 -19.02 -11.76
N LYS A 216 -21.45 -18.97 -12.04
CA LYS A 216 -22.00 -18.77 -13.39
C LYS A 216 -21.74 -17.37 -13.93
N SER A 217 -21.71 -16.38 -13.04
CA SER A 217 -21.41 -14.98 -13.31
C SER A 217 -20.77 -14.39 -12.07
N THR A 218 -19.81 -13.48 -12.27
CA THR A 218 -19.14 -12.78 -11.16
C THR A 218 -19.71 -11.39 -11.00
N ASN A 219 -20.22 -11.12 -9.80
CA ASN A 219 -20.77 -9.83 -9.40
C ASN A 219 -19.64 -8.94 -8.89
N GLU A 220 -19.44 -7.83 -9.59
CA GLU A 220 -18.38 -6.87 -9.34
C GLU A 220 -18.86 -5.82 -8.33
N ILE A 221 -18.36 -5.92 -7.10
CA ILE A 221 -18.86 -5.14 -5.96
C ILE A 221 -17.88 -4.07 -5.50
N TYR A 222 -16.58 -4.25 -5.73
CA TYR A 222 -15.51 -3.37 -5.26
C TYR A 222 -14.95 -2.52 -6.40
N ASP A 223 -14.69 -1.24 -6.11
CA ASP A 223 -14.01 -0.33 -7.02
C ASP A 223 -12.47 -0.44 -6.88
N ALA A 224 -12.00 -0.82 -5.68
CA ALA A 224 -10.61 -1.15 -5.40
C ALA A 224 -10.50 -2.19 -4.26
N ILE A 225 -9.49 -3.06 -4.34
CA ILE A 225 -9.14 -4.02 -3.28
C ILE A 225 -7.66 -3.87 -3.00
N LEU A 226 -7.32 -3.73 -1.72
CA LEU A 226 -5.96 -3.60 -1.23
C LEU A 226 -5.61 -4.84 -0.41
N ILE A 227 -4.49 -5.50 -0.69
CA ILE A 227 -4.07 -6.73 0.00
C ILE A 227 -2.72 -6.48 0.68
N ASP A 228 -2.69 -6.63 2.00
CA ASP A 228 -1.43 -6.57 2.77
C ASP A 228 -0.78 -7.95 2.83
N GLU A 229 0.56 -7.98 2.85
CA GLU A 229 1.39 -9.20 2.85
C GLU A 229 0.86 -10.25 1.84
N ALA A 230 0.74 -9.85 0.57
CA ALA A 230 0.18 -10.67 -0.50
C ALA A 230 0.90 -12.01 -0.67
N GLN A 231 2.14 -12.10 -0.20
CA GLN A 231 2.87 -13.35 -0.14
C GLN A 231 2.18 -14.41 0.75
N ASP A 232 1.47 -14.02 1.79
CA ASP A 232 0.80 -14.99 2.68
C ASP A 232 -0.47 -15.59 2.04
N PHE A 233 -0.90 -15.07 0.88
CA PHE A 233 -2.07 -15.54 0.14
C PHE A 233 -1.70 -16.39 -1.07
N THR A 234 -2.63 -17.26 -1.48
CA THR A 234 -2.49 -18.04 -2.71
C THR A 234 -3.00 -17.28 -3.93
N GLU A 235 -2.51 -17.64 -5.11
CA GLU A 235 -2.95 -17.02 -6.37
C GLU A 235 -4.45 -17.18 -6.60
N SER A 236 -5.03 -18.31 -6.19
CA SER A 236 -6.47 -18.55 -6.30
C SER A 236 -7.27 -17.55 -5.46
N PHE A 237 -6.79 -17.21 -4.27
CA PHE A 237 -7.40 -16.17 -3.46
C PHE A 237 -7.27 -14.79 -4.10
N LEU A 238 -6.11 -14.46 -4.68
CA LEU A 238 -5.95 -13.20 -5.40
C LEU A 238 -6.89 -13.11 -6.62
N LYS A 239 -7.06 -14.20 -7.36
CA LYS A 239 -8.04 -14.32 -8.46
C LYS A 239 -9.48 -14.15 -7.98
N LEU A 240 -9.80 -14.69 -6.80
CA LEU A 240 -11.12 -14.48 -6.17
C LEU A 240 -11.35 -13.01 -5.87
N CYS A 241 -10.41 -12.33 -5.21
CA CYS A 241 -10.47 -10.88 -4.98
C CYS A 241 -10.60 -10.11 -6.30
N TYR A 242 -9.80 -10.47 -7.31
CA TYR A 242 -9.82 -9.83 -8.62
C TYR A 242 -11.17 -9.90 -9.32
N SER A 243 -11.87 -11.04 -9.17
CA SER A 243 -13.19 -11.23 -9.77
C SER A 243 -14.29 -10.37 -9.14
N LEU A 244 -14.11 -9.93 -7.88
CA LEU A 244 -15.03 -9.03 -7.19
C LEU A 244 -14.83 -7.56 -7.56
N LEU A 245 -13.75 -7.23 -8.28
CA LEU A 245 -13.47 -5.87 -8.70
C LEU A 245 -14.25 -5.49 -9.96
N LYS A 246 -14.70 -4.24 -10.01
CA LYS A 246 -15.23 -3.60 -11.21
C LYS A 246 -14.10 -3.22 -12.17
N PRO A 247 -14.36 -3.18 -13.48
CA PRO A 247 -13.48 -2.60 -14.48
C PRO A 247 -12.99 -1.22 -14.09
N ALA A 248 -11.68 -1.03 -14.12
CA ALA A 248 -11.05 0.24 -13.83
C ALA A 248 -11.23 1.25 -14.97
N SER A 249 -11.35 0.74 -16.20
CA SER A 249 -11.48 1.51 -17.44
C SER A 249 -12.55 0.91 -18.33
N LYS A 250 -13.29 1.75 -19.04
CA LYS A 250 -14.25 1.28 -20.07
C LYS A 250 -13.54 0.71 -21.30
N ASN A 251 -12.32 1.16 -21.57
CA ASN A 251 -11.56 0.77 -22.78
C ASN A 251 -10.93 -0.61 -22.65
N ASN A 252 -10.47 -0.96 -21.44
CA ASN A 252 -9.96 -2.30 -21.14
C ASN A 252 -10.65 -2.85 -19.88
N PRO A 253 -11.77 -3.57 -20.03
CA PRO A 253 -12.52 -4.13 -18.91
C PRO A 253 -11.74 -5.14 -18.07
N LYS A 254 -10.68 -5.72 -18.66
CA LYS A 254 -9.81 -6.63 -17.93
C LYS A 254 -9.01 -5.90 -16.86
N ASN A 255 -8.71 -4.63 -17.00
CA ASN A 255 -7.94 -3.92 -15.99
C ASN A 255 -8.83 -3.60 -14.79
N LYS A 256 -8.43 -4.05 -13.60
CA LYS A 256 -9.15 -3.87 -12.34
C LYS A 256 -8.19 -3.41 -11.25
N ARG A 257 -8.66 -2.56 -10.33
CA ARG A 257 -7.82 -1.91 -9.29
C ARG A 257 -7.52 -2.85 -8.13
N LEU A 258 -6.66 -3.83 -8.37
CA LEU A 258 -6.08 -4.67 -7.33
C LEU A 258 -4.72 -4.07 -6.92
N ILE A 259 -4.65 -3.53 -5.71
CA ILE A 259 -3.38 -3.06 -5.14
C ILE A 259 -2.92 -4.07 -4.10
N TYR A 260 -1.65 -4.42 -4.09
CA TYR A 260 -1.16 -5.31 -3.06
C TYR A 260 0.26 -4.99 -2.65
N ALA A 261 0.53 -5.16 -1.36
CA ALA A 261 1.85 -5.03 -0.80
C ALA A 261 2.51 -6.40 -0.69
N TYR A 262 3.79 -6.48 -1.03
CA TYR A 262 4.50 -7.74 -1.17
C TYR A 262 5.96 -7.63 -0.69
N ASP A 263 6.46 -8.68 -0.06
CA ASP A 263 7.86 -8.82 0.31
C ASP A 263 8.48 -10.08 -0.31
N GLU A 264 9.48 -9.88 -1.16
CA GLU A 264 10.16 -10.94 -1.92
C GLU A 264 10.91 -11.93 -1.01
N LEU A 265 11.36 -11.49 0.18
CA LEU A 265 12.23 -12.30 1.05
C LEU A 265 11.50 -12.98 2.22
N GLN A 266 10.23 -12.64 2.47
CA GLN A 266 9.52 -13.19 3.63
C GLN A 266 8.81 -14.52 3.36
N LYS A 267 8.97 -15.11 2.16
CA LYS A 267 8.48 -16.47 1.89
C LYS A 267 9.53 -17.51 2.23
N LEU A 268 9.27 -18.25 3.31
CA LEU A 268 10.15 -19.31 3.82
C LEU A 268 10.06 -20.63 3.01
N ASN A 269 9.05 -20.79 2.14
CA ASN A 269 8.84 -22.02 1.36
C ASN A 269 8.75 -21.71 -0.14
N ASP A 270 9.64 -22.32 -0.94
CA ASP A 270 9.80 -22.08 -2.39
C ASP A 270 8.60 -22.46 -3.27
N SER A 271 7.64 -23.23 -2.75
CA SER A 271 6.57 -23.82 -3.58
C SER A 271 5.51 -22.83 -4.06
N ASN A 272 5.45 -21.61 -3.52
CA ASN A 272 4.38 -20.64 -3.80
C ASN A 272 4.89 -19.19 -3.90
N SER A 273 6.05 -18.93 -4.52
CA SER A 273 6.40 -17.54 -4.87
C SER A 273 5.28 -16.92 -5.71
N LEU A 274 4.88 -15.68 -5.41
CA LEU A 274 3.79 -15.07 -6.15
C LEU A 274 4.27 -14.84 -7.59
N GLY A 275 3.58 -15.43 -8.57
CA GLY A 275 3.95 -15.29 -9.98
C GLY A 275 3.95 -13.84 -10.48
N ASN A 276 4.46 -13.64 -11.70
CA ASN A 276 4.35 -12.34 -12.34
C ASN A 276 2.86 -11.97 -12.49
N PRO A 277 2.44 -10.72 -12.25
CA PRO A 277 1.05 -10.31 -12.43
C PRO A 277 0.46 -10.65 -13.80
N LEU A 278 1.28 -10.62 -14.85
CA LEU A 278 0.86 -11.00 -16.21
C LEU A 278 0.53 -12.50 -16.33
N ASP A 279 1.18 -13.35 -15.52
CA ASP A 279 0.92 -14.80 -15.48
C ASP A 279 -0.32 -15.11 -14.63
N ILE A 280 -0.46 -14.43 -13.49
CA ILE A 280 -1.61 -14.61 -12.58
C ILE A 280 -2.89 -14.09 -13.22
N PHE A 281 -2.82 -12.96 -13.93
CA PHE A 281 -3.96 -12.25 -14.49
C PHE A 281 -3.77 -12.00 -16.00
N PRO A 282 -4.13 -12.97 -16.86
CA PRO A 282 -3.83 -12.88 -18.28
C PRO A 282 -4.61 -11.78 -19.02
N GLY A 283 -3.87 -10.92 -19.72
CA GLY A 283 -4.41 -9.84 -20.57
C GLY A 283 -4.67 -8.52 -19.85
N ILE A 284 -4.07 -8.32 -18.67
CA ILE A 284 -3.98 -7.00 -18.03
C ILE A 284 -2.86 -6.17 -18.64
N ASP A 285 -2.95 -4.86 -18.48
CA ASP A 285 -1.82 -3.96 -18.68
C ASP A 285 -1.00 -3.85 -17.38
N PHE A 286 0.22 -4.37 -17.38
CA PHE A 286 1.16 -4.30 -16.25
C PHE A 286 2.55 -3.91 -16.75
N LEU A 287 2.67 -2.70 -17.27
CA LEU A 287 3.93 -2.15 -17.79
C LEU A 287 4.08 -0.70 -17.36
N ASP A 288 5.20 -0.41 -16.71
CA ASP A 288 5.51 0.96 -16.30
C ASP A 288 5.96 1.80 -17.50
N GLN A 289 5.36 2.98 -17.62
CA GLN A 289 5.70 3.96 -18.63
C GLN A 289 6.24 5.22 -17.97
N LYS A 290 7.25 5.84 -18.60
CA LYS A 290 7.83 7.08 -18.11
C LYS A 290 6.74 8.17 -17.99
N ASN A 291 6.72 8.88 -16.86
CA ASN A 291 5.75 9.92 -16.52
C ASN A 291 4.28 9.47 -16.41
N LYS A 292 4.02 8.17 -16.28
CA LYS A 292 2.69 7.64 -15.90
C LYS A 292 2.72 7.05 -14.49
N PRO A 293 1.55 6.93 -13.83
CA PRO A 293 1.45 6.19 -12.58
C PRO A 293 2.05 4.79 -12.71
N GLN A 294 2.88 4.39 -11.75
CA GLN A 294 3.57 3.12 -11.77
C GLN A 294 2.70 1.99 -11.23
N HIS A 295 2.71 0.89 -11.95
CA HIS A 295 2.19 -0.41 -11.56
C HIS A 295 3.09 -1.09 -10.54
N ASP A 296 4.41 -0.87 -10.57
CA ASP A 296 5.33 -1.50 -9.62
C ASP A 296 6.18 -0.47 -8.87
N ILE A 297 5.99 -0.39 -7.55
CA ILE A 297 6.63 0.62 -6.70
C ILE A 297 7.43 -0.07 -5.61
N ILE A 298 8.74 0.20 -5.58
CA ILE A 298 9.65 -0.41 -4.60
C ILE A 298 9.98 0.59 -3.49
N LEU A 299 9.72 0.21 -2.24
CA LEU A 299 10.04 0.93 -1.01
C LEU A 299 11.45 0.53 -0.53
N GLU A 300 12.44 1.37 -0.84
CA GLU A 300 13.86 1.09 -0.61
C GLU A 300 14.30 1.26 0.86
N LYS A 301 13.58 2.09 1.62
CA LYS A 301 13.95 2.44 3.00
C LYS A 301 13.28 1.52 4.01
N CYS A 302 14.08 0.89 4.87
CA CYS A 302 13.60 0.23 6.09
C CYS A 302 13.67 1.20 7.27
N TYR A 303 12.58 1.31 8.03
CA TYR A 303 12.47 2.19 9.20
C TYR A 303 12.53 1.43 10.54
N ARG A 304 12.54 0.09 10.48
CA ARG A 304 12.50 -0.78 11.67
C ARG A 304 13.89 -1.22 12.12
N ASN A 305 14.71 -1.68 11.19
CA ASN A 305 16.00 -2.32 11.47
C ASN A 305 17.15 -1.46 10.93
N SER A 306 18.30 -1.52 11.62
CA SER A 306 19.54 -0.89 11.14
C SER A 306 20.16 -1.69 9.98
N ALA A 307 20.99 -1.03 9.17
CA ALA A 307 21.65 -1.67 8.04
C ALA A 307 22.45 -2.93 8.42
N PRO A 308 23.24 -2.97 9.52
CA PRO A 308 23.95 -4.19 9.91
C PRO A 308 23.01 -5.36 10.23
N VAL A 309 21.85 -5.09 10.84
CA VAL A 309 20.86 -6.14 11.14
C VAL A 309 20.24 -6.68 9.85
N LEU A 310 19.92 -5.80 8.90
CA LEU A 310 19.39 -6.21 7.59
C LEU A 310 20.39 -7.03 6.79
N VAL A 311 21.65 -6.58 6.70
CA VAL A 311 22.70 -7.29 5.96
C VAL A 311 22.97 -8.66 6.59
N THR A 312 23.03 -8.76 7.92
CA THR A 312 23.16 -10.04 8.61
C THR A 312 21.95 -10.95 8.36
N ALA A 313 20.74 -10.40 8.38
CA ALA A 313 19.52 -11.17 8.07
C ALA A 313 19.52 -11.69 6.63
N HIS A 314 19.97 -10.90 5.66
CA HIS A 314 20.14 -11.35 4.27
C HIS A 314 21.21 -12.43 4.16
N ALA A 315 22.37 -12.26 4.81
CA ALA A 315 23.42 -13.28 4.80
C ALA A 315 22.93 -14.62 5.35
N LEU A 316 22.16 -14.59 6.44
CA LEU A 316 21.53 -15.77 7.02
C LEU A 316 20.43 -16.35 6.13
N GLY A 317 19.52 -15.51 5.65
CA GLY A 317 18.38 -15.91 4.82
C GLY A 317 18.83 -16.53 3.51
N PHE A 318 19.82 -15.94 2.84
CA PHE A 318 20.42 -16.48 1.62
C PHE A 318 21.32 -17.68 1.88
N GLY A 319 21.79 -17.85 3.11
CA GLY A 319 22.75 -18.90 3.45
C GLY A 319 24.10 -18.72 2.75
N ILE A 320 24.55 -17.48 2.56
CA ILE A 320 25.77 -17.17 1.78
C ILE A 320 27.06 -17.77 2.34
N TYR A 321 27.06 -18.17 3.61
CA TYR A 321 28.19 -18.78 4.30
C TYR A 321 28.02 -20.30 4.52
N ARG A 322 26.99 -20.92 3.91
CA ARG A 322 26.86 -22.38 3.94
C ARG A 322 27.95 -23.00 3.06
N GLU A 323 28.46 -24.15 3.49
CA GLU A 323 29.35 -24.98 2.66
C GLU A 323 28.60 -25.63 1.48
N GLU A 324 27.29 -25.80 1.64
CA GLU A 324 26.38 -26.29 0.60
C GLU A 324 25.86 -25.14 -0.29
N GLN A 325 24.82 -25.41 -1.08
CA GLN A 325 24.16 -24.40 -1.90
C GLN A 325 23.46 -23.31 -1.07
N LEU A 326 23.29 -22.13 -1.69
CA LEU A 326 22.47 -21.04 -1.17
C LEU A 326 21.06 -21.54 -0.83
N VAL A 327 20.49 -21.00 0.25
CA VAL A 327 19.11 -21.31 0.67
C VAL A 327 18.12 -20.64 -0.29
N THR A 328 18.33 -19.35 -0.55
CA THR A 328 17.47 -18.53 -1.41
C THR A 328 18.24 -17.31 -1.87
N MET A 329 17.70 -16.57 -2.84
CA MET A 329 18.25 -15.31 -3.32
C MET A 329 17.15 -14.50 -4.02
N PHE A 330 17.38 -13.20 -4.23
CA PHE A 330 16.56 -12.44 -5.16
C PHE A 330 16.74 -13.03 -6.57
N ARG A 331 15.64 -13.50 -7.15
CA ARG A 331 15.62 -14.06 -8.51
C ARG A 331 15.72 -12.98 -9.59
N ASP A 332 15.23 -11.79 -9.28
CA ASP A 332 15.32 -10.63 -10.14
C ASP A 332 16.64 -9.89 -9.88
N LYS A 333 17.46 -9.74 -10.92
CA LYS A 333 18.73 -9.03 -10.87
C LYS A 333 18.55 -7.57 -10.48
N GLU A 334 17.51 -6.92 -10.99
CA GLU A 334 17.26 -5.49 -10.76
C GLU A 334 16.92 -5.24 -9.28
N LEU A 335 16.26 -6.21 -8.65
CA LEU A 335 15.88 -6.14 -7.25
C LEU A 335 17.08 -6.00 -6.31
N TRP A 336 18.24 -6.60 -6.63
CA TRP A 336 19.47 -6.40 -5.84
C TRP A 336 19.84 -4.91 -5.78
N THR A 337 19.80 -4.23 -6.92
CA THR A 337 20.10 -2.80 -6.99
C THR A 337 19.00 -1.96 -6.34
N ASP A 338 17.73 -2.34 -6.49
CA ASP A 338 16.59 -1.62 -5.90
C ASP A 338 16.58 -1.66 -4.38
N VAL A 339 17.07 -2.75 -3.76
CA VAL A 339 17.18 -2.84 -2.30
C VAL A 339 18.50 -2.25 -1.76
N GLY A 340 19.33 -1.69 -2.64
CA GLY A 340 20.51 -0.90 -2.30
C GLY A 340 21.86 -1.64 -2.37
N TYR A 341 21.92 -2.86 -2.91
CA TYR A 341 23.20 -3.52 -3.19
C TYR A 341 23.87 -2.93 -4.42
N LYS A 342 25.20 -2.99 -4.44
CA LYS A 342 26.03 -2.62 -5.58
C LYS A 342 26.91 -3.80 -5.93
N ILE A 343 27.13 -4.01 -7.23
CA ILE A 343 28.07 -5.01 -7.71
C ILE A 343 29.47 -4.49 -7.41
N ASP A 344 30.23 -5.24 -6.64
CA ASP A 344 31.64 -4.96 -6.35
C ASP A 344 32.51 -5.55 -7.47
N GLU A 345 32.34 -6.85 -7.74
CA GLU A 345 33.02 -7.58 -8.81
C GLU A 345 32.08 -8.57 -9.53
N GLY A 346 32.45 -8.98 -10.74
CA GLY A 346 31.71 -9.98 -11.52
C GLY A 346 30.47 -9.46 -12.26
N ARG A 347 29.60 -10.38 -12.67
CA ARG A 347 28.29 -10.08 -13.27
C ARG A 347 27.22 -10.83 -12.49
N LEU A 348 26.18 -10.10 -12.09
CA LEU A 348 24.95 -10.71 -11.62
C LEU A 348 24.22 -11.23 -12.86
N GLU A 349 24.04 -12.54 -12.98
CA GLU A 349 23.38 -13.21 -14.12
C GLU A 349 22.18 -14.02 -13.67
#